data_AF-A0A7J3ZKK1-F1
#
_entry.id   AF-A0A7J3ZKK1-F1
#
_cell.length_a   1.000
_cell.length_b   1.000
_cell.length_c   1.000
_cell.angle_alpha   90.00
_cell.angle_beta   90.00
_cell.angle_gamma   90.00
#
_symmetry.space_group_name_H-M   'P 1'
#
loop_
_entity.id
_entity.type
_entity.pdbx_description
1 polymer ?
#
loop_
_entity_poly.entity_id
_entity_poly.type
_entity_poly.pdbx_seq_one_letter_code
_entity_poly.pdbx_strand_id
1 'polypeptide(L)'
;MVMSALLEERVKSYLKDVKVSGQRGLVVLHSTSLEKALNWLLSVAEPSKCIVVCPRGVVSKCPQACFCTSPGAYKRVLGSEADVAVIITDGLLRPNLLAALVGVVVSGGGAIHSSSAPRHLESRPAGGLGGYRDYLLSVLSGAPLILWASLDEG
;
A
#
# COMPACT_ATOMS: atom_id res chain seq x y z
N MET A 1 -23.12 3.59 4.11
CA MET A 1 -23.02 2.32 3.35
C MET A 1 -22.86 2.50 1.85
N VAL A 2 -23.40 3.55 1.21
CA VAL A 2 -23.30 3.75 -0.26
C VAL A 2 -21.88 4.12 -0.74
N MET A 3 -21.13 4.94 0.01
CA MET A 3 -19.79 5.39 -0.40
C MET A 3 -18.74 4.28 -0.44
N SER A 4 -18.81 3.32 0.49
CA SER A 4 -17.90 2.16 0.52
C SER A 4 -18.01 1.26 -0.72
N ALA A 5 -19.20 1.17 -1.33
CA ALA A 5 -19.43 0.35 -2.52
C ALA A 5 -18.83 1.00 -3.78
N LEU A 6 -18.94 2.34 -3.89
CA LEU A 6 -18.33 3.09 -4.98
C LEU A 6 -16.79 3.03 -4.94
N LEU A 7 -16.21 3.11 -3.73
CA LEU A 7 -14.77 2.94 -3.56
C LEU A 7 -14.29 1.54 -3.96
N GLU A 8 -15.04 0.52 -3.53
CA GLU A 8 -14.74 -0.87 -3.87
C GLU A 8 -14.76 -1.09 -5.39
N GLU A 9 -15.83 -0.68 -6.07
CA GLU A 9 -15.94 -0.73 -7.54
C GLU A 9 -14.76 -0.02 -8.23
N ARG A 10 -14.39 1.17 -7.74
CA ARG A 10 -13.27 1.95 -8.30
C ARG A 10 -11.92 1.24 -8.13
N VAL A 11 -11.66 0.65 -6.96
CA VAL A 11 -10.43 -0.13 -6.74
C VAL A 11 -10.44 -1.41 -7.57
N LYS A 12 -11.57 -2.12 -7.66
CA LYS A 12 -11.71 -3.32 -8.51
C LYS A 12 -11.43 -3.01 -9.98
N SER A 13 -12.05 -1.95 -10.51
CA SER A 13 -11.81 -1.51 -11.89
C SER A 13 -10.35 -1.17 -12.11
N TYR A 14 -9.74 -0.40 -11.22
CA TYR A 14 -8.34 -0.03 -11.33
C TYR A 14 -7.41 -1.26 -11.32
N LEU A 15 -7.59 -2.19 -10.38
CA LEU A 15 -6.78 -3.41 -10.32
C LEU A 15 -6.95 -4.27 -11.58
N LYS A 16 -8.16 -4.32 -12.13
CA LYS A 16 -8.44 -4.99 -13.41
C LYS A 16 -7.69 -4.33 -14.57
N ASP A 17 -7.73 -3.01 -14.67
CA ASP A 17 -7.04 -2.26 -15.73
C ASP A 17 -5.52 -2.44 -15.66
N VAL A 18 -4.95 -2.37 -14.46
CA VAL A 18 -3.53 -2.64 -14.21
C VAL A 18 -3.17 -4.06 -14.64
N LYS A 19 -3.99 -5.06 -14.27
CA LYS A 19 -3.78 -6.46 -14.69
C LYS A 19 -3.83 -6.64 -16.20
N VAL A 20 -4.80 -6.04 -16.88
CA VAL A 20 -4.95 -6.11 -18.35
C VAL A 20 -3.78 -5.43 -19.07
N SER A 21 -3.29 -4.32 -18.54
CA SER A 21 -2.16 -3.58 -19.11
C SER A 21 -0.80 -4.31 -18.98
N GLY A 22 -0.71 -5.33 -18.12
CA GLY A 22 0.55 -5.98 -17.77
C GLY A 22 1.53 -5.10 -16.98
N GLN A 23 1.09 -3.91 -16.55
CA GLN A 23 1.88 -2.96 -15.77
C GLN A 23 1.73 -3.21 -14.27
N ARG A 24 2.52 -2.50 -13.45
CA ARG A 24 2.38 -2.50 -11.98
C ARG A 24 1.69 -1.20 -11.57
N GLY A 25 0.70 -1.32 -10.71
CA GLY A 25 -0.06 -0.19 -10.19
C GLY A 25 0.35 0.15 -8.76
N LEU A 26 0.08 1.38 -8.35
CA LEU A 26 0.18 1.77 -6.95
C LEU A 26 -1.22 2.16 -6.44
N VAL A 27 -1.64 1.66 -5.28
CA VAL A 27 -2.88 2.10 -4.62
C VAL A 27 -2.50 2.71 -3.28
N VAL A 28 -2.64 4.01 -3.11
CA VAL A 28 -2.42 4.65 -1.81
C VAL A 28 -3.74 4.73 -1.07
N LEU A 29 -3.88 3.94 0.01
CA LEU A 29 -5.10 3.82 0.79
C LEU A 29 -4.91 4.41 2.19
N HIS A 30 -5.55 5.55 2.45
CA HIS A 30 -5.59 6.14 3.77
C HIS A 30 -6.64 5.45 4.66
N SER A 31 -6.29 5.22 5.93
CA SER A 31 -7.21 4.69 6.94
C SER A 31 -6.69 4.99 8.34
N THR A 32 -7.58 5.39 9.24
CA THR A 32 -7.33 5.46 10.68
C THR A 32 -7.11 4.09 11.32
N SER A 33 -7.62 3.02 10.67
CA SER A 33 -7.40 1.63 11.07
C SER A 33 -6.66 0.86 9.98
N LEU A 34 -5.37 0.63 10.20
CA LEU A 34 -4.47 -0.01 9.24
C LEU A 34 -4.83 -1.50 9.02
N GLU A 35 -5.23 -2.20 10.09
CA GLU A 35 -5.69 -3.60 10.00
C GLU A 35 -7.00 -3.71 9.20
N LYS A 36 -7.96 -2.81 9.42
CA LYS A 36 -9.20 -2.76 8.63
C LYS A 36 -8.91 -2.48 7.16
N ALA A 37 -7.99 -1.56 6.87
CA ALA A 37 -7.58 -1.23 5.51
C ALA A 37 -6.93 -2.42 4.80
N LEU A 38 -6.04 -3.15 5.49
CA LEU A 38 -5.43 -4.37 4.97
C LEU A 38 -6.49 -5.41 4.64
N ASN A 39 -7.40 -5.71 5.58
CA ASN A 39 -8.42 -6.74 5.39
C ASN A 39 -9.39 -6.37 4.26
N TRP A 40 -9.83 -5.11 4.21
CA TRP A 40 -10.68 -4.61 3.13
C TRP A 40 -9.98 -4.75 1.77
N LEU A 41 -8.75 -4.26 1.65
CA LEU A 41 -7.99 -4.35 0.42
C LEU A 41 -7.80 -5.79 -0.04
N LEU A 42 -7.44 -6.71 0.85
CA LEU A 42 -7.26 -8.12 0.49
C LEU A 42 -8.57 -8.78 0.05
N SER A 43 -9.70 -8.38 0.63
CA SER A 43 -11.02 -8.83 0.17
C SER A 43 -11.39 -8.28 -1.20
N VAL A 44 -10.89 -7.10 -1.57
CA VAL A 44 -11.14 -6.47 -2.87
C VAL A 44 -10.21 -6.99 -3.96
N ALA A 45 -8.94 -7.20 -3.62
CA ALA A 45 -7.91 -7.63 -4.56
C ALA A 45 -7.89 -9.16 -4.77
N GLU A 46 -8.40 -9.92 -3.80
CA GLU A 46 -8.47 -11.40 -3.82
C GLU A 46 -7.17 -12.07 -4.33
N PRO A 47 -5.99 -11.73 -3.76
CA PRO A 47 -4.73 -12.24 -4.26
C PRO A 47 -4.58 -13.74 -3.95
N SER A 48 -3.98 -14.49 -4.89
CA SER A 48 -3.58 -15.88 -4.64
C SER A 48 -2.29 -15.94 -3.82
N LYS A 49 -1.40 -14.97 -4.01
CA LYS A 49 -0.19 -14.75 -3.21
C LYS A 49 -0.06 -13.29 -2.82
N CYS A 50 0.07 -13.03 -1.53
CA CYS A 50 0.34 -11.68 -1.03
C CYS A 50 1.58 -11.61 -0.14
N ILE A 51 2.24 -10.46 -0.16
CA ILE A 51 3.28 -10.10 0.79
C ILE A 51 2.78 -8.90 1.58
N VAL A 52 2.87 -8.95 2.90
CA VAL A 52 2.51 -7.82 3.78
C VAL A 52 3.75 -7.43 4.56
N VAL A 53 4.17 -6.17 4.42
CA VAL A 53 5.23 -5.59 5.23
C VAL A 53 4.63 -4.58 6.18
N CYS A 54 4.66 -4.89 7.48
CA CYS A 54 4.03 -4.06 8.50
C CYS A 54 4.86 -4.04 9.80
N PRO A 55 4.89 -2.90 10.53
CA PRO A 55 5.45 -2.86 11.89
C PRO A 55 4.78 -3.88 12.81
N ARG A 56 5.51 -4.32 13.83
CA ARG A 56 4.96 -5.25 14.84
C ARG A 56 3.81 -4.57 15.58
N GLY A 57 2.72 -5.31 15.80
CA GLY A 57 1.56 -4.84 16.56
C GLY A 57 0.53 -4.05 15.74
N VAL A 58 0.79 -3.75 14.47
CA VAL A 58 -0.19 -3.08 13.60
C VAL A 58 -1.25 -4.03 13.06
N VAL A 59 -0.87 -5.27 12.79
CA VAL A 59 -1.77 -6.34 12.33
C VAL A 59 -1.74 -7.44 13.38
N SER A 60 -2.92 -7.81 13.89
CA SER A 60 -3.02 -8.80 14.98
C SER A 60 -2.65 -10.21 14.51
N LYS A 61 -3.01 -10.54 13.25
CA LYS A 61 -2.77 -11.84 12.64
C LYS A 61 -2.43 -11.69 11.16
N CYS A 62 -1.39 -12.39 10.71
CA CYS A 62 -1.07 -12.43 9.29
C CYS A 62 -2.22 -13.09 8.50
N PRO A 63 -2.73 -12.46 7.43
CA PRO A 63 -3.77 -13.06 6.59
C PRO A 63 -3.30 -14.39 5.96
N GLN A 64 -4.20 -15.37 5.84
CA GLN A 64 -3.83 -16.77 5.49
C GLN A 64 -3.14 -16.91 4.13
N ALA A 65 -3.51 -16.11 3.12
CA ALA A 65 -2.88 -16.14 1.80
C ALA A 65 -1.59 -15.31 1.71
N CYS A 66 -1.17 -14.67 2.81
CA CYS A 66 -0.08 -13.72 2.82
C CYS A 66 1.15 -14.22 3.57
N PHE A 67 2.32 -13.80 3.10
CA PHE A 67 3.54 -13.81 3.87
C PHE A 67 3.73 -12.44 4.54
N CYS A 68 3.77 -12.41 5.87
CA CYS A 68 3.98 -11.17 6.62
C CYS A 68 5.42 -11.04 7.12
N THR A 69 5.99 -9.84 7.00
CA THR A 69 7.30 -9.50 7.54
C THR A 69 7.34 -8.07 8.08
N SER A 70 8.39 -7.74 8.82
CA SER A 70 8.59 -6.37 9.30
C SER A 70 9.36 -5.52 8.29
N PRO A 71 9.22 -4.18 8.31
CA PRO A 71 10.01 -3.28 7.47
C PRO A 71 11.53 -3.46 7.62
N GLY A 72 12.01 -3.92 8.78
CA GLY A 72 13.44 -4.22 8.99
C GLY A 72 13.90 -5.53 8.34
N ALA A 73 12.98 -6.44 8.03
CA ALA A 73 13.24 -7.77 7.50
C ALA A 73 12.70 -7.97 6.07
N TYR A 74 12.42 -6.87 5.34
CA TYR A 74 11.90 -6.92 3.97
C TYR A 74 12.80 -7.68 3.00
N LYS A 75 14.11 -7.75 3.24
CA LYS A 75 15.05 -8.50 2.39
C LYS A 75 14.69 -9.98 2.26
N ARG A 76 13.94 -10.54 3.22
CA ARG A 76 13.48 -11.94 3.20
C ARG A 76 12.48 -12.25 2.10
N VAL A 77 11.84 -11.22 1.53
CA VAL A 77 10.88 -11.41 0.45
C VAL A 77 11.49 -11.17 -0.93
N LEU A 78 12.76 -10.77 -1.01
CA LEU A 78 13.46 -10.62 -2.29
C LEU A 78 13.58 -11.98 -2.97
N GLY A 79 13.34 -12.01 -4.28
CA GLY A 79 13.28 -13.25 -5.07
C GLY A 79 11.99 -14.03 -4.92
N SER A 80 11.03 -13.54 -4.12
CA SER A 80 9.66 -14.04 -4.13
C SER A 80 8.82 -13.31 -5.18
N GLU A 81 7.69 -13.92 -5.55
CA GLU A 81 6.68 -13.34 -6.42
C GLU A 81 5.33 -13.31 -5.69
N ALA A 82 4.65 -12.17 -5.77
CA ALA A 82 3.32 -11.99 -5.21
C ALA A 82 2.42 -11.20 -6.18
N ASP A 83 1.12 -11.49 -6.13
CA ASP A 83 0.10 -10.73 -6.87
C ASP A 83 -0.08 -9.34 -6.27
N VAL A 84 0.09 -9.22 -4.95
CA VAL A 84 -0.06 -7.96 -4.21
C VAL A 84 1.02 -7.85 -3.14
N ALA A 85 1.60 -6.66 -2.99
CA ALA A 85 2.48 -6.34 -1.87
C ALA A 85 1.92 -5.16 -1.08
N VAL A 86 1.60 -5.37 0.19
CA VAL A 86 1.06 -4.31 1.07
C VAL A 86 2.18 -3.75 1.94
N ILE A 87 2.31 -2.42 1.99
CA ILE A 87 3.26 -1.69 2.83
C ILE A 87 2.50 -0.87 3.86
N ILE A 88 2.40 -1.40 5.06
CA ILE A 88 1.80 -0.66 6.16
C ILE A 88 2.91 0.14 6.84
N THR A 89 2.74 1.45 6.97
CA THR A 89 3.69 2.31 7.68
C THR A 89 2.99 3.26 8.62
N ASP A 90 3.44 3.33 9.86
CA ASP A 90 3.03 4.31 10.85
C ASP A 90 3.78 5.66 10.71
N GLY A 91 4.51 5.86 9.61
CA GLY A 91 5.39 7.02 9.40
C GLY A 91 5.85 7.17 7.95
N LEU A 92 7.14 7.47 7.74
CA LEU A 92 7.70 7.72 6.41
C LEU A 92 7.95 6.42 5.62
N LEU A 93 7.35 6.34 4.42
CA LEU A 93 7.63 5.28 3.44
C LEU A 93 9.10 5.32 2.99
N ARG A 94 9.86 4.27 3.31
CA ARG A 94 11.28 4.18 2.92
C ARG A 94 11.41 3.86 1.42
N PRO A 95 12.25 4.59 0.65
CA PRO A 95 12.36 4.37 -0.79
C PRO A 95 12.85 2.95 -1.11
N ASN A 96 13.83 2.45 -0.35
CA ASN A 96 14.37 1.11 -0.54
C ASN A 96 13.33 0.02 -0.29
N LEU A 97 12.38 0.26 0.62
CA LEU A 97 11.31 -0.68 0.91
C LEU A 97 10.29 -0.71 -0.24
N LEU A 98 9.90 0.47 -0.74
CA LEU A 98 9.01 0.58 -1.89
C LEU A 98 9.64 -0.09 -3.13
N ALA A 99 10.89 0.25 -3.44
CA ALA A 99 11.60 -0.32 -4.59
C ALA A 99 11.72 -1.85 -4.51
N ALA A 100 12.06 -2.37 -3.33
CA ALA A 100 12.12 -3.81 -3.10
C ALA A 100 10.78 -4.49 -3.33
N LEU A 101 9.68 -3.90 -2.83
CA LEU A 101 8.38 -4.53 -2.91
C LEU A 101 7.71 -4.37 -4.28
N VAL A 102 7.98 -3.29 -4.99
CA VAL A 102 7.60 -3.18 -6.42
C VAL A 102 8.33 -4.25 -7.25
N GLY A 103 9.53 -4.67 -6.83
CA GLY A 103 10.31 -5.72 -7.50
C GLY A 103 9.75 -7.13 -7.32
N VAL A 104 9.02 -7.41 -6.23
CA VAL A 104 8.44 -8.75 -5.94
C VAL A 104 7.00 -8.89 -6.44
N VAL A 105 6.40 -7.79 -6.88
CA VAL A 105 5.05 -7.78 -7.42
C VAL A 105 5.09 -8.19 -8.89
N VAL A 106 4.37 -9.25 -9.23
CA VAL A 106 4.18 -9.65 -10.62
C VAL A 106 3.36 -8.58 -11.36
N SER A 107 3.47 -8.54 -12.69
CA SER A 107 2.63 -7.67 -13.52
C SER A 107 1.16 -7.78 -13.12
N GLY A 108 0.51 -6.65 -12.82
CA GLY A 108 -0.87 -6.60 -12.34
C GLY A 108 -1.08 -6.27 -10.85
N GLY A 109 -0.02 -6.17 -10.05
CA GLY A 109 -0.15 -5.97 -8.61
C GLY A 109 -0.02 -4.54 -8.10
N GLY A 110 -0.57 -4.32 -6.90
CA GLY A 110 -0.59 -3.04 -6.19
C GLY A 110 0.41 -3.00 -5.04
N ALA A 111 1.16 -1.89 -4.92
CA ALA A 111 1.76 -1.50 -3.64
C ALA A 111 0.76 -0.64 -2.85
N ILE A 112 0.52 -0.95 -1.57
CA ILE A 112 -0.40 -0.18 -0.74
C ILE A 112 0.33 0.50 0.39
N HIS A 113 0.25 1.84 0.43
CA HIS A 113 0.70 2.63 1.57
C HIS A 113 -0.51 3.05 2.39
N SER A 114 -0.51 2.66 3.66
CA SER A 114 -1.51 3.11 4.64
C SER A 114 -0.80 3.86 5.75
N SER A 115 -1.13 5.14 5.90
CA SER A 115 -0.66 6.02 6.99
C SER A 115 -1.86 6.49 7.80
N SER A 116 -1.68 6.61 9.12
CA SER A 116 -2.67 7.11 10.07
C SER A 116 -2.84 8.63 10.07
N ALA A 117 -2.02 9.36 9.31
CA ALA A 117 -2.13 10.81 9.18
C ALA A 117 -2.76 11.17 7.82
N PRO A 118 -3.86 11.95 7.80
CA PRO A 118 -4.36 12.53 6.56
C PRO A 118 -3.25 13.32 5.88
N ARG A 119 -3.39 13.58 4.57
CA ARG A 119 -2.42 14.38 3.76
C ARG A 119 -1.97 15.68 4.44
N HIS A 120 -2.73 16.15 5.44
CA HIS A 120 -2.61 17.42 6.14
C HIS A 120 -2.06 17.35 7.58
N LEU A 121 -1.91 16.18 8.23
CA LEU A 121 -1.43 16.14 9.62
C LEU A 121 0.08 15.89 9.74
N GLU A 122 0.74 16.95 10.18
CA GLU A 122 2.16 17.07 10.46
C GLU A 122 2.59 16.22 11.65
N SER A 123 3.66 15.45 11.46
CA SER A 123 4.80 15.60 12.36
C SER A 123 6.07 15.46 11.53
N ARG A 124 6.76 16.59 11.34
CA ARG A 124 8.15 16.57 10.90
C ARG A 124 8.92 15.68 11.87
N PRO A 125 9.74 14.71 11.41
CA PRO A 125 10.68 14.06 12.32
C PRO A 125 11.54 15.15 12.94
N ALA A 126 11.80 15.08 14.26
CA ALA A 126 12.73 15.99 14.91
C ALA A 126 14.08 15.93 14.16
N GLY A 127 14.46 17.03 13.52
CA GLY A 127 15.74 17.18 12.80
C GLY A 127 15.73 17.02 11.26
N GLY A 128 14.58 16.78 10.61
CA GLY A 128 14.52 16.63 9.15
C GLY A 128 13.76 17.77 8.43
N LEU A 129 14.30 18.27 7.32
CA LEU A 129 13.69 19.34 6.50
C LEU A 129 12.40 18.92 5.76
N GLY A 130 11.96 17.66 5.85
CA GLY A 130 10.76 17.18 5.17
C GLY A 130 10.88 16.99 3.66
N GLY A 131 11.97 17.43 3.02
CA GLY A 131 12.13 17.43 1.56
C GLY A 131 11.95 16.06 0.87
N TYR A 132 12.20 14.94 1.56
CA TYR A 132 11.91 13.62 1.00
C TYR A 132 10.40 13.34 0.87
N ARG A 133 9.58 13.78 1.83
CA ARG A 133 8.12 13.67 1.74
C ARG A 133 7.61 14.51 0.57
N ASP A 134 8.06 15.75 0.47
CA ASP A 134 7.61 16.67 -0.58
C ASP A 134 8.02 16.17 -1.96
N TYR A 135 9.25 15.65 -2.09
CA TYR A 135 9.70 14.96 -3.29
C TYR A 135 8.83 13.74 -3.63
N LEU A 136 8.59 12.85 -2.67
CA LEU A 136 7.79 11.65 -2.90
C LEU A 136 6.36 12.01 -3.35
N LEU A 137 5.72 12.96 -2.66
CA LEU A 137 4.39 13.43 -3.04
C LEU A 137 4.38 14.08 -4.43
N SER A 138 5.40 14.89 -4.76
CA SER A 138 5.55 15.49 -6.08
C SER A 138 5.65 14.42 -7.18
N VAL A 139 6.49 13.40 -7.00
CA VAL A 139 6.66 12.32 -7.98
C VAL A 139 5.40 11.48 -8.10
N LEU A 140 4.77 11.13 -6.98
CA LEU A 140 3.54 10.34 -6.97
C LEU A 140 2.35 11.10 -7.56
N SER A 141 2.32 12.43 -7.46
CA SER A 141 1.24 13.25 -8.05
C SER A 141 1.23 13.23 -9.58
N GLY A 142 2.40 13.02 -10.21
CA GLY A 142 2.55 12.92 -11.66
C GLY A 142 2.59 11.48 -12.19
N ALA A 143 2.47 10.47 -11.33
CA ALA A 143 2.56 9.08 -11.75
C ALA A 143 1.25 8.64 -12.45
N PRO A 144 1.30 8.03 -13.65
CA PRO A 144 0.11 7.68 -14.41
C PRO A 144 -0.67 6.47 -13.86
N LEU A 145 0.00 5.61 -13.08
CA LEU A 145 -0.57 4.37 -12.54
C LEU A 145 -0.62 4.41 -11.02
N ILE A 146 -1.35 5.40 -10.50
CA ILE A 146 -1.59 5.57 -9.08
C ILE A 146 -3.08 5.83 -8.81
N LEU A 147 -3.64 5.07 -7.88
CA LEU A 147 -4.96 5.32 -7.34
C LEU A 147 -4.84 5.80 -5.90
N TRP A 148 -5.42 6.97 -5.61
CA TRP A 148 -5.53 7.49 -4.25
C TRP A 148 -6.94 7.25 -3.72
N ALA A 149 -7.03 6.70 -2.51
CA ALA A 149 -8.27 6.33 -1.85
C ALA A 149 -8.20 6.60 -0.34
N SER A 150 -9.35 6.84 0.31
CA SER A 150 -9.48 6.96 1.76
C SER A 150 -10.65 6.11 2.22
N LEU A 151 -10.37 5.09 3.06
CA LEU A 151 -11.42 4.21 3.59
C LEU A 151 -12.27 4.90 4.67
N ASP A 152 -11.73 5.94 5.31
CA ASP A 152 -12.43 6.70 6.33
C ASP A 152 -13.43 7.69 5.73
N GLU A 153 -13.13 8.22 4.54
CA GLU A 153 -13.94 9.26 3.88
C GLU A 153 -15.01 8.67 2.97
N GLY A 154 -14.91 7.39 2.59
CA GLY A 154 -15.86 6.69 1.72
C GLY A 154 -15.52 6.83 0.25
#